data_AF-A0A0H3J5Z7-F1
#
_entry.id   AF-A0A0H3J5Z7-F1
#
_cell.length_a   1.000
_cell.length_b   1.000
_cell.length_c   1.000
_cell.angle_alpha   90.00
_cell.angle_beta   90.00
_cell.angle_gamma   90.00
#
_symmetry.space_group_name_H-M   'P 1'
#
loop_
_entity.id
_entity.type
_entity.pdbx_description
1 polymer ?
#
loop_
_entity_poly.entity_id
_entity_poly.type
_entity_poly.pdbx_seq_one_letter_code
_entity_poly.pdbx_strand_id
1 'polypeptide(L)'
;MKNIFKILSFNINKTEEEKRTFKVGILSTLLLEAGIVVTLIRNDKHDSIKFIFLSIIIAIICILMLISIKLYEIYIFLSADYIIYTVRTGDNLITISEQFLPECNPFRTAYIIKIKNNIDESLYPGEQILIPIKHKI
;
A
#
# COMPACT_ATOMS: atom_id res chain seq x y z
N MET A 1 17.63 -2.36 17.30
CA MET A 1 16.52 -2.95 16.52
C MET A 1 15.19 -2.15 16.58
N LYS A 2 15.02 -1.12 17.42
CA LYS A 2 13.81 -0.26 17.44
C LYS A 2 13.73 0.80 16.33
N ASN A 3 14.86 1.24 15.76
CA ASN A 3 14.89 2.32 14.77
C ASN A 3 14.54 1.87 13.34
N ILE A 4 14.84 0.63 12.96
CA ILE A 4 14.48 0.11 11.62
C ILE A 4 12.96 -0.06 11.51
N PHE A 5 12.32 -0.58 12.57
CA PHE A 5 10.86 -0.64 12.65
C PHE A 5 10.22 0.75 12.65
N LYS A 6 10.90 1.77 13.18
CA LYS A 6 10.41 3.17 13.18
C LYS A 6 10.47 3.83 11.80
N ILE A 7 11.44 3.45 10.97
CA ILE A 7 11.55 3.91 9.57
C ILE A 7 10.59 3.13 8.67
N LEU A 8 10.38 1.83 8.91
CA LEU A 8 9.33 1.04 8.26
C LEU A 8 7.92 1.40 8.74
N SER A 9 7.79 1.92 9.96
CA SER A 9 6.59 2.60 10.45
C SER A 9 6.64 4.08 10.07
N PHE A 10 6.61 4.36 8.77
CA PHE A 10 6.14 5.68 8.31
C PHE A 10 4.82 5.95 9.04
N ASN A 11 4.86 6.90 9.97
CA ASN A 11 3.81 7.23 10.93
C ASN A 11 2.68 8.02 10.24
N ILE A 12 2.16 7.44 9.17
CA ILE A 12 0.99 7.91 8.44
C ILE A 12 -0.09 6.92 8.88
N ASN A 13 -1.17 7.43 9.50
CA ASN A 13 -2.28 6.60 9.97
C ASN A 13 -2.71 5.65 8.86
N LYS A 14 -2.35 4.38 9.00
CA LYS A 14 -2.70 3.34 8.03
C LYS A 14 -4.21 3.18 8.04
N THR A 15 -4.84 3.13 6.87
CA THR A 15 -6.27 2.83 6.80
C THR A 15 -6.53 1.41 7.31
N GLU A 16 -7.75 1.10 7.75
CA GLU A 16 -8.09 -0.24 8.22
C GLU A 16 -7.89 -1.29 7.11
N GLU A 17 -8.10 -0.91 5.85
CA GLU A 17 -7.84 -1.73 4.68
C GLU A 17 -6.35 -1.97 4.48
N GLU A 18 -5.49 -0.94 4.61
CA GLU A 18 -4.04 -1.11 4.57
C GLU A 18 -3.56 -2.06 5.67
N LYS A 19 -4.12 -1.97 6.89
CA LYS A 19 -3.82 -2.90 7.98
C LYS A 19 -4.22 -4.33 7.63
N ARG A 20 -5.40 -4.51 7.02
CA ARG A 20 -5.91 -5.83 6.59
C ARG A 20 -5.02 -6.43 5.50
N THR A 21 -4.69 -5.67 4.47
CA THR A 21 -3.81 -6.13 3.38
C THR A 21 -2.43 -6.48 3.90
N PHE A 22 -1.88 -5.68 4.81
CA PHE A 22 -0.59 -5.97 5.45
C PHE A 22 -0.63 -7.27 6.27
N LYS A 23 -1.70 -7.49 7.05
CA LYS A 23 -1.89 -8.72 7.82
C LYS A 23 -1.97 -9.96 6.91
N VAL A 24 -2.70 -9.85 5.80
CA VAL A 24 -2.79 -10.94 4.81
C VAL A 24 -1.44 -11.20 4.15
N GLY A 25 -0.70 -10.16 3.77
CA GLY A 25 0.64 -10.29 3.19
C GLY A 25 1.66 -10.93 4.12
N ILE A 26 1.62 -10.61 5.42
CA ILE A 26 2.46 -11.30 6.41
C ILE A 26 2.05 -12.76 6.54
N LEU A 27 0.76 -13.05 6.65
CA LEU A 27 0.26 -14.41 6.81
C LEU A 27 0.64 -15.30 5.61
N SER A 28 0.50 -14.79 4.38
CA SER A 28 0.87 -15.52 3.17
C SER A 28 2.37 -15.77 3.09
N THR A 29 3.19 -14.80 3.47
CA THR A 29 4.65 -14.95 3.52
C THR A 29 5.05 -16.00 4.56
N LEU A 30 4.47 -15.98 5.75
CA LEU A 30 4.73 -16.99 6.79
C LEU A 30 4.30 -18.39 6.35
N LEU A 31 3.17 -18.50 5.63
CA LEU A 31 2.67 -19.78 5.14
C LEU A 31 3.58 -20.34 4.03
N LEU A 32 4.11 -19.47 3.17
CA LEU A 32 5.12 -19.83 2.17
C LEU A 32 6.41 -20.33 2.84
N GLU A 33 6.92 -19.58 3.82
CA GLU A 33 8.13 -19.96 4.57
C GLU A 33 7.95 -21.28 5.33
N ALA A 34 6.80 -21.49 5.98
CA ALA A 34 6.47 -22.75 6.64
C ALA A 34 6.46 -23.92 5.65
N GLY A 35 5.92 -23.73 4.43
CA GLY A 35 5.96 -24.72 3.36
C GLY A 35 7.39 -25.08 2.93
N ILE A 36 8.27 -24.08 2.82
CA ILE A 36 9.69 -24.29 2.50
C ILE A 36 10.39 -25.07 3.62
N VAL A 37 10.12 -24.72 4.89
CA VAL A 37 10.70 -25.42 6.06
C VAL A 37 10.22 -26.88 6.15
N VAL A 38 8.94 -27.15 5.93
CA VAL A 38 8.41 -28.52 5.90
C VAL A 38 9.07 -29.34 4.78
N THR A 39 9.24 -28.73 3.61
CA THR A 39 9.93 -29.36 2.47
C THR A 39 11.40 -29.66 2.80
N LEU A 40 12.07 -28.74 3.50
CA LEU A 40 13.44 -28.88 3.99
C LEU A 40 13.60 -30.04 4.99
N ILE A 41 12.65 -30.21 5.91
CA ILE A 41 12.67 -31.31 6.90
C ILE A 41 12.47 -32.67 6.22
N ARG A 42 11.68 -32.71 5.15
CA ARG A 42 11.35 -33.95 4.43
C ARG A 42 12.45 -34.41 3.46
N ASN A 43 13.35 -33.52 3.02
CA ASN A 43 14.37 -33.83 2.01
C ASN A 43 15.75 -34.01 2.65
N ASP A 44 16.46 -35.09 2.32
CA ASP A 44 17.65 -35.54 3.06
C ASP A 44 18.90 -34.64 2.85
N LYS A 45 19.47 -34.25 3.99
CA LYS A 45 20.65 -33.46 4.41
C LYS A 45 21.63 -32.74 3.46
N HIS A 46 21.72 -33.02 2.15
CA HIS A 46 22.80 -32.45 1.33
C HIS A 46 22.45 -31.14 0.59
N ASP A 47 21.19 -30.89 0.26
CA ASP A 47 20.77 -29.65 -0.43
C ASP A 47 20.11 -28.61 0.49
N SER A 48 19.94 -28.91 1.77
CA SER A 48 19.18 -28.08 2.73
C SER A 48 19.72 -26.65 2.87
N ILE A 49 21.04 -26.47 2.76
CA ILE A 49 21.65 -25.13 2.86
C ILE A 49 21.21 -24.24 1.68
N LYS A 50 21.18 -24.76 0.44
CA LYS A 50 20.78 -24.00 -0.76
C LYS A 50 19.33 -23.53 -0.65
N PHE A 51 18.45 -24.38 -0.14
CA PHE A 51 17.03 -24.05 0.07
C PHE A 51 16.83 -22.96 1.14
N ILE A 52 17.62 -22.98 2.22
CA ILE A 52 17.57 -21.92 3.25
C ILE A 52 18.02 -20.58 2.65
N PHE A 53 19.13 -20.56 1.89
CA PHE A 53 19.58 -19.35 1.21
C PHE A 53 18.54 -18.82 0.22
N LEU A 54 17.93 -19.71 -0.59
CA LEU A 54 16.88 -19.33 -1.52
C LEU A 54 15.66 -18.72 -0.80
N SER A 55 15.25 -19.31 0.33
CA SER A 55 14.14 -18.79 1.15
C SER A 55 14.41 -17.37 1.66
N ILE A 56 15.63 -17.13 2.16
CA ILE A 56 16.04 -15.81 2.66
C ILE A 56 16.03 -14.79 1.52
N ILE A 57 16.54 -15.16 0.34
CA ILE A 57 16.54 -14.28 -0.84
C ILE A 57 15.11 -13.90 -1.25
N ILE A 58 14.20 -14.88 -1.29
CA ILE A 58 12.78 -14.63 -1.61
C ILE A 58 12.16 -13.68 -0.60
N ALA A 59 12.34 -13.91 0.70
CA ALA A 59 11.82 -13.03 1.75
C ALA A 59 12.35 -11.60 1.61
N ILE A 60 13.65 -11.42 1.34
CA ILE A 60 14.26 -10.11 1.11
C ILE A 60 13.64 -9.41 -0.10
N ILE A 61 13.48 -10.12 -1.23
CA ILE A 61 12.86 -9.57 -2.44
C ILE A 61 11.42 -9.12 -2.18
N CYS A 62 10.64 -9.94 -1.46
CA CYS A 62 9.27 -9.58 -1.08
C CYS A 62 9.23 -8.30 -0.22
N ILE A 63 10.12 -8.19 0.77
CA ILE A 63 10.21 -7.00 1.62
C ILE A 63 10.61 -5.77 0.80
N LEU A 64 11.60 -5.88 -0.08
CA LEU A 64 12.03 -4.80 -0.96
C LEU A 64 10.90 -4.33 -1.89
N MET A 65 10.16 -5.26 -2.48
CA MET A 65 9.00 -4.94 -3.33
C MET A 65 7.94 -4.15 -2.57
N LEU A 66 7.60 -4.55 -1.33
CA LEU A 66 6.62 -3.83 -0.50
C LEU A 66 7.09 -2.41 -0.14
N ILE A 67 8.39 -2.24 0.15
CA ILE A 67 8.98 -0.93 0.42
C ILE A 67 8.92 -0.05 -0.83
N SER A 68 9.28 -0.59 -2.00
CA SER A 68 9.26 0.15 -3.27
C SER A 68 7.87 0.64 -3.64
N ILE A 69 6.82 -0.17 -3.45
CA ILE A 69 5.43 0.24 -3.67
C ILE A 69 5.08 1.46 -2.79
N LYS A 70 5.47 1.44 -1.51
CA LYS A 70 5.17 2.55 -0.60
C LYS A 70 5.97 3.81 -0.91
N LEU A 71 7.23 3.67 -1.31
CA LEU A 71 8.04 4.81 -1.77
C LEU A 71 7.45 5.44 -3.04
N TYR A 72 6.95 4.61 -3.96
CA TYR A 72 6.30 5.08 -5.18
C TYR A 72 5.00 5.85 -4.90
N GLU A 73 4.12 5.33 -4.02
CA GLU A 73 2.92 6.06 -3.59
C GLU A 73 3.28 7.41 -2.95
N ILE A 74 4.27 7.44 -2.05
CA ILE A 74 4.71 8.68 -1.39
C ILE A 74 5.25 9.69 -2.42
N TYR A 75 6.03 9.23 -3.39
CA TYR A 75 6.55 10.06 -4.47
C TYR A 75 5.41 10.70 -5.27
N ILE A 76 4.41 9.92 -5.68
CA ILE A 76 3.24 10.44 -6.41
C ILE A 76 2.52 11.50 -5.57
N PHE A 77 2.30 11.27 -4.27
CA PHE A 77 1.61 12.24 -3.42
C PHE A 77 2.41 13.52 -3.17
N LEU A 78 3.74 13.43 -3.06
CA LEU A 78 4.62 14.60 -2.90
C LEU A 78 4.66 15.46 -4.16
N SER A 79 4.59 14.83 -5.33
CA SER A 79 4.60 15.49 -6.62
C SER A 79 3.18 15.68 -7.19
N ALA A 80 2.11 15.51 -6.41
CA ALA A 80 0.75 15.64 -6.92
C ALA A 80 0.35 17.11 -7.06
N ASP A 81 -0.22 17.46 -8.22
CA ASP A 81 -0.96 18.71 -8.38
C ASP A 81 -2.40 18.53 -7.91
N TYR A 82 -3.12 19.64 -7.69
CA TYR A 82 -4.53 19.59 -7.31
C TYR A 82 -5.39 20.29 -8.35
N ILE A 83 -6.51 19.68 -8.70
CA ILE A 83 -7.54 20.27 -9.56
C ILE A 83 -8.85 20.43 -8.80
N ILE A 84 -9.65 21.40 -9.22
CA ILE A 84 -11.03 21.54 -8.75
C ILE A 84 -11.91 20.60 -9.58
N TYR A 85 -12.68 19.75 -8.91
CA TYR A 85 -13.62 18.83 -9.51
C TYR A 85 -15.01 19.06 -8.94
N THR A 86 -16.02 19.05 -9.82
CA THR A 86 -17.42 19.12 -9.42
C THR A 86 -17.98 17.72 -9.29
N VAL A 87 -18.41 17.38 -8.08
CA VAL A 87 -18.96 16.07 -7.71
C VAL A 87 -20.22 15.79 -8.54
N ARG A 88 -20.31 14.60 -9.13
CA ARG A 88 -21.48 14.15 -9.89
C ARG A 88 -22.35 13.21 -9.06
N THR A 89 -23.61 13.08 -9.46
CA THR A 89 -24.52 12.12 -8.83
C THR A 89 -23.99 10.70 -8.98
N GLY A 90 -23.82 10.00 -7.85
CA GLY A 90 -23.29 8.63 -7.81
C GLY A 90 -21.78 8.54 -7.55
N ASP A 91 -21.06 9.67 -7.57
CA ASP A 91 -19.65 9.68 -7.19
C ASP A 91 -19.50 9.44 -5.69
N ASN A 92 -18.45 8.72 -5.31
CA ASN A 92 -17.98 8.64 -3.94
C ASN A 92 -16.45 8.86 -3.92
N LEU A 93 -15.87 9.05 -2.73
CA LEU A 93 -14.42 9.31 -2.63
C LEU A 93 -13.56 8.19 -3.24
N ILE A 94 -14.02 6.93 -3.18
CA ILE A 94 -13.29 5.78 -3.71
C ILE A 94 -13.30 5.80 -5.24
N THR A 95 -14.47 5.98 -5.88
CA THR A 95 -14.57 6.05 -7.34
C THR A 95 -13.78 7.23 -7.91
N ILE A 96 -13.86 8.39 -7.22
CA ILE A 96 -13.07 9.56 -7.57
C ILE A 96 -11.57 9.25 -7.44
N SER A 97 -11.15 8.61 -6.35
CA SER A 97 -9.75 8.25 -6.14
C SER A 97 -9.21 7.32 -7.22
N GLU A 98 -9.97 6.31 -7.60
CA GLU A 98 -9.61 5.37 -8.65
C GLU A 98 -9.53 6.05 -10.02
N GLN A 99 -10.41 7.03 -10.27
CA GLN A 99 -10.43 7.76 -11.54
C GLN A 99 -9.20 8.66 -11.73
N PHE A 100 -8.80 9.39 -10.68
CA PHE A 100 -7.75 10.42 -10.80
C PHE A 100 -6.35 9.93 -10.43
N LEU A 101 -6.23 8.90 -9.59
CA LEU A 101 -4.97 8.30 -9.16
C LEU A 101 -5.08 6.76 -9.10
N PRO A 102 -5.28 6.08 -10.25
CA PRO A 102 -5.43 4.62 -10.31
C PRO A 102 -4.17 3.86 -9.88
N GLU A 103 -3.01 4.51 -9.91
CA GLU A 103 -1.70 3.94 -9.53
C GLU A 103 -1.54 3.85 -8.00
N CYS A 104 -2.36 4.55 -7.23
CA CYS A 104 -2.29 4.63 -5.78
C CYS A 104 -3.42 3.82 -5.11
N ASN A 105 -3.24 3.46 -3.84
CA ASN A 105 -4.31 2.89 -3.05
C ASN A 105 -5.53 3.86 -2.95
N PRO A 106 -6.72 3.47 -3.42
CA PRO A 106 -7.86 4.37 -3.50
C PRO A 106 -8.42 4.77 -2.13
N PHE A 107 -8.30 3.92 -1.10
CA PHE A 107 -8.71 4.27 0.27
C PHE A 107 -7.82 5.36 0.86
N ARG A 108 -6.52 5.28 0.58
CA ARG A 108 -5.55 6.29 1.03
C ARG A 108 -5.74 7.61 0.30
N THR A 109 -5.93 7.56 -1.02
CA THR A 109 -6.25 8.74 -1.82
C THR A 109 -7.56 9.37 -1.35
N ALA A 110 -8.59 8.57 -1.09
CA ALA A 110 -9.88 9.03 -0.57
C ALA A 110 -9.73 9.73 0.78
N TYR A 111 -8.91 9.17 1.68
CA TYR A 111 -8.61 9.78 2.97
C TYR A 111 -7.88 11.12 2.82
N ILE A 112 -6.93 11.22 1.88
CA ILE A 112 -6.23 12.48 1.59
C ILE A 112 -7.19 13.53 1.02
N ILE A 113 -8.07 13.15 0.08
CA ILE A 113 -9.11 14.03 -0.46
C ILE A 113 -10.03 14.51 0.67
N LYS A 114 -10.45 13.59 1.56
CA LYS A 114 -11.30 13.89 2.72
C LYS A 114 -10.67 14.95 3.62
N ILE A 115 -9.40 14.76 4.02
CA ILE A 115 -8.67 15.72 4.85
C ILE A 115 -8.48 17.05 4.13
N LYS A 116 -8.06 17.01 2.85
CA LYS A 116 -7.72 18.21 2.08
C LYS A 116 -8.93 19.14 1.92
N ASN A 117 -10.13 18.57 1.85
CA ASN A 117 -11.38 19.30 1.63
C ASN A 117 -12.23 19.46 2.91
N ASN A 118 -11.74 19.01 4.08
CA ASN A 118 -12.50 19.02 5.34
C ASN A 118 -13.89 18.38 5.24
N ILE A 119 -14.00 17.25 4.54
CA ILE A 119 -15.26 16.53 4.39
C ILE A 119 -15.46 15.66 5.63
N ASP A 120 -16.53 15.86 6.41
CA ASP A 120 -16.76 15.08 7.63
C ASP A 120 -17.60 13.82 7.40
N GLU A 121 -18.73 13.94 6.68
CA GLU A 121 -19.73 12.88 6.59
C GLU A 121 -20.01 12.36 5.17
N SER A 122 -20.23 13.22 4.18
CA SER A 122 -20.65 12.81 2.83
C SER A 122 -20.37 13.88 1.78
N LEU A 123 -20.17 13.46 0.52
CA LEU A 123 -20.10 14.38 -0.62
C LEU A 123 -21.50 14.64 -1.16
N TYR A 124 -21.71 15.88 -1.59
CA TYR A 124 -22.95 16.27 -2.24
C TYR A 124 -22.72 16.54 -3.74
N PRO A 125 -23.62 16.06 -4.63
CA PRO A 125 -23.55 16.41 -6.04
C PRO A 125 -23.56 17.93 -6.26
N GLY A 126 -22.67 18.42 -7.11
CA GLY A 126 -22.47 19.85 -7.37
C GLY A 126 -21.42 20.52 -6.49
N GLU A 127 -20.94 19.85 -5.43
CA GLU A 127 -19.86 20.35 -4.59
C GLU A 127 -18.54 20.42 -5.37
N GLN A 128 -17.72 21.43 -5.10
CA GLN A 128 -16.40 21.58 -5.69
C GLN A 128 -15.34 21.14 -4.69
N ILE A 129 -14.58 20.11 -5.05
CA ILE A 129 -13.53 19.54 -4.21
C ILE A 129 -12.17 19.57 -4.92
N LEU A 130 -11.11 19.66 -4.15
CA LEU A 130 -9.73 19.55 -4.60
C LEU A 130 -9.32 18.07 -4.67
N ILE A 131 -8.94 17.62 -5.85
CA ILE A 131 -8.50 16.25 -6.08
C ILE A 131 -7.03 16.26 -6.50
N PRO A 132 -6.18 15.42 -5.86
CA PRO A 132 -4.81 15.25 -6.31
C PRO A 132 -4.78 14.49 -7.66
N ILE A 133 -3.96 14.99 -8.58
CA ILE A 133 -3.68 14.39 -9.88
C ILE A 133 -2.19 14.16 -10.04
N LYS A 134 -1.83 13.16 -10.84
CA LYS A 134 -0.44 12.92 -11.21
C LYS A 134 0.10 14.13 -11.99
N HIS A 135 1.17 14.73 -11.49
CA HIS A 135 1.88 15.78 -12.20
C HIS A 135 2.39 15.25 -13.53
N LYS A 136 1.98 15.92 -14.62
CA LYS A 136 2.47 15.63 -15.95
C LYS A 136 3.77 16.42 -16.14
N ILE A 137 4.90 15.70 -16.05
CA ILE A 137 6.21 16.18 -16.49
C ILE A 137 6.21 16.27 -18.02
#